data_AF-A0AAD0ZD45-F1
#
_entry.id   AF-A0AAD0ZD45-F1
#
_cell.length_a   1.000
_cell.length_b   1.000
_cell.length_c   1.000
_cell.angle_alpha   90.00
_cell.angle_beta   90.00
_cell.angle_gamma   90.00
#
_symmetry.space_group_name_H-M   'P 1'
#
loop_
_entity.id
_entity.type
_entity.pdbx_description
1 polymer ?
#
loop_
_entity_poly.entity_id
_entity_poly.type
_entity_poly.pdbx_seq_one_letter_code
_entity_poly.pdbx_strand_id
1 'polypeptide(L)'
;MGEQYGVNKCCRVLGIGRSSFYAWRQRQGRVRPEREKLKALLVKHHKASRASAGSRTLAKELQANGHRVGRYMARSLMREAGIASRQRRRHKYKSSGVEALVAPHVLKRQFEVTAINQVWCGDVTYIKVGKRWLYFAAVLDLFARRIVGWSFSMISDATLTCEALRMAVELRGRPKDVLFHSDQGCQGGFNRS
;
A
#
# COMPACT_ATOMS: atom_id res chain seq x y z
N MET A 1 -1.94 -61.43 -2.81
CA MET A 1 -0.59 -61.24 -2.22
C MET A 1 0.17 -60.29 -3.14
N GLY A 2 0.34 -59.03 -2.76
CA GLY A 2 0.98 -58.03 -3.62
C GLY A 2 2.49 -58.23 -3.65
N GLU A 3 3.04 -58.45 -4.85
CA GLU A 3 4.49 -58.49 -5.07
C GLU A 3 5.13 -57.19 -4.55
N GLN A 4 5.92 -57.27 -3.48
CA GLN A 4 6.79 -56.18 -3.08
C GLN A 4 7.93 -56.06 -4.10
N TYR A 5 7.78 -55.13 -5.05
CA TYR A 5 8.87 -54.81 -5.97
C TYR A 5 10.05 -54.23 -5.19
N GLY A 6 11.20 -54.89 -5.28
CA GLY A 6 12.44 -54.42 -4.65
C GLY A 6 12.86 -53.05 -5.18
N VAL A 7 13.41 -52.21 -4.31
CA VAL A 7 13.87 -50.83 -4.60
C VAL A 7 14.71 -50.75 -5.88
N ASN A 8 15.51 -51.77 -6.17
CA ASN A 8 16.31 -51.89 -7.39
C ASN A 8 15.46 -51.87 -8.68
N LYS A 9 14.35 -52.62 -8.71
CA LYS A 9 13.46 -52.72 -9.87
C LYS A 9 12.75 -51.39 -10.10
N CYS A 10 12.26 -50.76 -9.03
CA CYS A 10 11.62 -49.44 -9.09
C CYS A 10 12.60 -48.34 -9.55
N CYS A 11 13.82 -48.31 -8.99
CA CYS A 11 14.84 -47.34 -9.39
C CYS A 11 15.23 -47.49 -10.87
N ARG A 12 15.33 -48.74 -11.37
CA ARG A 12 15.66 -49.02 -12.78
C ARG A 12 14.55 -48.56 -13.73
N VAL A 13 13.29 -48.86 -13.41
CA VAL A 13 12.13 -48.43 -14.23
C VAL A 13 12.02 -46.90 -14.29
N LEU A 14 12.33 -46.22 -13.17
CA LEU A 14 12.26 -44.76 -13.08
C LEU A 14 13.53 -44.04 -13.57
N GLY A 15 14.58 -44.76 -13.97
CA GLY A 15 15.86 -44.16 -14.39
C GLY A 15 16.62 -43.43 -13.28
N ILE A 16 16.38 -43.76 -12.01
CA ILE A 16 17.00 -43.10 -10.85
C ILE A 16 18.12 -43.99 -10.29
N GLY A 17 19.29 -43.41 -10.03
CA GLY A 17 20.36 -44.12 -9.32
C GLY A 17 19.94 -44.49 -7.88
N ARG A 18 20.21 -45.72 -7.44
CA ARG A 18 19.84 -46.18 -6.08
C ARG A 18 20.41 -45.28 -4.98
N SER A 19 21.66 -44.83 -5.16
CA SER A 19 22.32 -43.90 -4.23
C SER A 19 21.53 -42.60 -4.09
N SER A 20 20.98 -42.07 -5.19
CA SER A 20 20.10 -40.91 -5.19
C SER A 20 18.78 -41.17 -4.47
N PHE A 21 18.18 -42.36 -4.64
CA PHE A 21 16.96 -42.76 -3.92
C PHE A 21 17.18 -42.84 -2.41
N TYR A 22 18.23 -43.53 -1.95
CA TYR A 22 18.54 -43.63 -0.52
C TYR A 22 18.99 -42.29 0.06
N ALA A 23 19.76 -41.48 -0.68
CA ALA A 23 20.11 -40.13 -0.24
C ALA A 23 18.90 -39.21 -0.14
N TRP A 24 17.94 -39.31 -1.08
CA TRP A 24 16.65 -38.62 -0.99
C TRP A 24 15.85 -39.11 0.23
N ARG A 25 15.76 -40.43 0.46
CA ARG A 25 15.05 -41.02 1.60
C ARG A 25 15.68 -40.63 2.94
N GLN A 26 17.00 -40.51 3.03
CA GLN A 26 17.69 -39.98 4.22
C GLN A 26 17.54 -38.46 4.42
N ARG A 27 17.17 -37.73 3.37
CA ARG A 27 16.84 -36.30 3.45
C ARG A 27 15.38 -36.08 3.83
N GLN A 28 14.48 -37.00 3.49
CA GLN A 28 13.09 -37.02 3.94
C GLN A 28 13.04 -37.11 5.48
N GLY A 29 12.41 -36.12 6.13
CA GLY A 29 12.27 -36.08 7.59
C GLY A 29 13.44 -35.45 8.38
N ARG A 30 14.53 -35.04 7.72
CA ARG A 30 15.59 -34.27 8.41
C ARG A 30 15.12 -32.84 8.69
N VAL A 31 14.69 -32.59 9.94
CA VAL A 31 14.48 -31.23 10.44
C VAL A 31 15.82 -30.50 10.41
N ARG A 32 15.84 -29.32 9.78
CA ARG A 32 17.00 -28.43 9.81
C ARG A 32 16.72 -27.32 10.83
N PRO A 33 17.27 -27.39 12.06
CA PRO A 33 16.90 -26.48 13.13
C PRO A 33 17.09 -25.01 12.76
N GLU A 34 18.17 -24.68 12.04
CA GLU A 34 18.43 -23.32 11.56
C GLU A 34 17.36 -22.82 10.58
N ARG A 35 16.89 -23.69 9.68
CA ARG A 35 15.84 -23.33 8.72
C ARG A 35 14.51 -23.10 9.43
N GLU A 36 14.19 -23.93 10.41
CA GLU A 36 13.00 -23.77 11.24
C GLU A 36 13.05 -22.48 12.06
N LYS A 37 14.22 -22.12 12.63
CA LYS A 37 14.42 -20.82 13.29
C LYS A 37 14.18 -19.65 12.34
N LEU A 38 14.75 -19.70 11.13
CA LEU A 38 14.53 -18.67 10.11
C LEU A 38 13.06 -18.57 9.69
N LYS A 39 12.37 -19.72 9.55
CA LYS A 39 10.93 -19.77 9.25
C LYS A 39 10.12 -19.10 10.36
N ALA A 40 10.40 -19.40 11.62
CA ALA A 40 9.72 -18.82 12.77
C ALA A 40 9.93 -17.30 12.86
N LEU A 41 11.18 -16.83 12.67
CA LEU A 41 11.49 -15.40 12.61
C LEU A 41 10.74 -14.72 11.46
N LEU A 42 10.76 -15.32 10.27
CA LEU A 42 10.07 -14.79 9.11
C LEU A 42 8.56 -14.66 9.37
N VAL A 43 7.93 -15.65 10.01
CA VAL A 43 6.51 -15.59 10.41
C VAL A 43 6.27 -14.47 11.44
N LYS A 44 7.18 -14.28 12.41
CA LYS A 44 7.11 -13.18 13.39
C LYS A 44 7.13 -11.82 12.69
N HIS A 45 8.09 -11.60 11.80
CA HIS A 45 8.20 -10.38 10.99
C HIS A 45 6.96 -10.14 10.12
N HIS A 46 6.44 -11.19 9.47
CA HIS A 46 5.21 -11.10 8.68
C HIS A 46 4.00 -10.67 9.53
N LYS A 47 3.83 -11.26 10.71
CA LYS A 47 2.78 -10.87 11.66
C LYS A 47 2.94 -9.43 12.13
N ALA A 48 4.15 -9.00 12.48
CA ALA A 48 4.44 -7.62 12.88
C ALA A 48 4.08 -6.61 11.76
N SER A 49 4.27 -6.99 10.50
CA SER A 49 3.87 -6.20 9.34
C SER A 49 2.35 -6.19 9.06
N ARG A 50 1.52 -6.78 9.93
CA ARG A 50 0.07 -7.01 9.70
C ARG A 50 -0.21 -7.71 8.37
N ALA A 51 0.60 -8.72 8.08
CA ALA A 51 0.58 -9.52 6.86
C ALA A 51 0.85 -8.76 5.55
N SER A 52 1.45 -7.56 5.59
CA SER A 52 1.77 -6.78 4.39
C SER A 52 3.12 -7.17 3.77
N ALA A 53 4.10 -7.57 4.58
CA ALA A 53 5.46 -7.84 4.11
C ALA A 53 5.52 -9.04 3.15
N GLY A 54 6.22 -8.86 2.03
CA GLY A 54 6.49 -9.93 1.07
C GLY A 54 7.95 -10.40 1.12
N SER A 55 8.28 -11.39 0.29
CA SER A 55 9.62 -12.00 0.22
C SER A 55 10.79 -11.01 0.11
N ARG A 56 10.60 -9.85 -0.53
CA ARG A 56 11.65 -8.81 -0.61
C ARG A 56 11.88 -8.12 0.73
N THR A 57 10.80 -7.65 1.36
CA THR A 57 10.83 -6.95 2.65
C THR A 57 11.35 -7.88 3.74
N LEU A 58 10.82 -9.09 3.81
CA LEU A 58 11.23 -10.08 4.81
C LEU A 58 12.70 -10.50 4.65
N ALA A 59 13.20 -10.62 3.41
CA ALA A 59 14.63 -10.88 3.19
C ALA A 59 15.51 -9.72 3.70
N LYS A 60 15.13 -8.47 3.42
CA LYS A 60 15.86 -7.30 3.92
C LYS A 60 15.84 -7.20 5.44
N GLU A 61 14.70 -7.43 6.08
CA GLU A 61 14.58 -7.41 7.55
C GLU A 61 15.43 -8.50 8.19
N LEU A 62 15.43 -9.73 7.64
CA LEU A 62 16.26 -10.80 8.15
C LEU A 62 17.76 -10.52 7.95
N GLN A 63 18.15 -9.92 6.83
CA GLN A 63 19.53 -9.48 6.58
C GLN A 63 19.97 -8.38 7.55
N ALA A 64 19.11 -7.41 7.83
CA ALA A 64 19.38 -6.36 8.82
C ALA A 64 19.58 -6.93 10.23
N ASN A 65 18.94 -8.07 10.54
CA ASN A 65 19.13 -8.81 11.78
C ASN A 65 20.25 -9.86 11.72
N GLY A 66 21.16 -9.78 10.74
CA GLY A 66 22.35 -10.62 10.64
C GLY A 66 22.15 -11.99 10.00
N HIS A 67 20.96 -12.30 9.46
CA HIS A 67 20.69 -13.58 8.80
C HIS A 67 20.99 -13.53 7.29
N ARG A 68 21.73 -14.52 6.79
CA ARG A 68 22.03 -14.68 5.35
C ARG A 68 20.83 -15.23 4.57
N VAL A 69 19.75 -14.45 4.46
CA VAL A 69 18.53 -14.84 3.75
C VAL A 69 18.35 -14.03 2.48
N GLY A 70 18.53 -14.67 1.32
CA GLY A 70 18.21 -14.07 0.03
C GLY A 70 16.70 -14.12 -0.28
N ARG A 71 16.26 -13.35 -1.28
CA ARG A 71 14.86 -13.27 -1.71
C ARG A 71 14.24 -14.64 -2.05
N TYR A 72 15.01 -15.51 -2.72
CA TYR A 72 14.54 -16.86 -3.09
C TYR A 72 14.30 -17.72 -1.85
N MET A 73 15.22 -17.70 -0.90
CA MET A 73 15.08 -18.41 0.36
C MET A 73 13.89 -17.90 1.17
N ALA A 74 13.73 -16.58 1.30
CA ALA A 74 12.56 -15.98 1.96
C ALA A 74 11.25 -16.44 1.29
N ARG A 75 11.19 -16.50 -0.04
CA ARG A 75 10.01 -17.02 -0.77
C ARG A 75 9.75 -18.50 -0.47
N SER A 76 10.78 -19.34 -0.41
CA SER A 76 10.64 -20.76 -0.05
C SER A 76 10.09 -20.91 1.36
N LEU A 77 10.66 -20.18 2.33
CA LEU A 77 10.21 -20.17 3.71
C LEU A 77 8.77 -19.68 3.85
N MET A 78 8.37 -18.65 3.10
CA MET A 78 6.97 -18.19 3.04
C MET A 78 6.03 -19.30 2.54
N ARG A 79 6.42 -20.03 1.49
CA ARG A 79 5.64 -21.16 0.95
C ARG A 79 5.52 -22.29 1.97
N GLU A 80 6.64 -22.65 2.62
CA GLU A 80 6.69 -23.65 3.68
C GLU A 80 5.85 -23.28 4.90
N ALA A 81 5.75 -21.98 5.23
CA ALA A 81 4.93 -21.46 6.31
C ALA A 81 3.47 -21.18 5.90
N GLY A 82 3.09 -21.37 4.62
CA GLY A 82 1.73 -21.11 4.14
C GLY A 82 1.33 -19.63 4.16
N ILE A 83 2.30 -18.70 4.08
CA ILE A 83 2.03 -17.26 4.17
C ILE A 83 2.31 -16.53 2.86
N ALA A 84 1.49 -15.51 2.59
CA ALA A 84 1.64 -14.61 1.45
C ALA A 84 1.45 -13.16 1.89
N SER A 85 2.01 -12.22 1.12
CA SER A 85 1.76 -10.79 1.32
C SER A 85 0.31 -10.48 0.96
N ARG A 86 -0.40 -9.85 1.89
CA ARG A 86 -1.77 -9.33 1.74
C ARG A 86 -1.79 -7.84 1.41
N GLN A 87 -0.63 -7.27 1.04
CA GLN A 87 -0.55 -5.89 0.62
C GLN A 87 -1.46 -5.68 -0.60
N ARG A 88 -2.42 -4.76 -0.47
CA ARG A 88 -3.27 -4.37 -1.61
C ARG A 88 -2.36 -3.88 -2.73
N ARG A 89 -2.47 -4.50 -3.90
CA ARG A 89 -1.82 -3.98 -5.11
C ARG A 89 -2.35 -2.57 -5.34
N ARG A 90 -1.47 -1.58 -5.45
CA ARG A 90 -1.87 -0.24 -5.86
C ARG A 90 -2.56 -0.35 -7.22
N HIS A 91 -3.79 0.15 -7.32
CA HIS A 91 -4.44 0.35 -8.59
C HIS A 91 -3.61 1.38 -9.37
N LYS A 92 -3.11 1.01 -10.55
CA LYS A 92 -2.45 1.97 -11.43
C LYS A 92 -3.56 2.82 -12.04
N TYR A 93 -3.74 4.04 -11.56
CA TYR A 93 -4.54 5.03 -12.28
C TYR A 93 -3.86 5.29 -13.62
N LYS A 94 -4.60 5.14 -14.72
CA LYS A 94 -4.15 5.66 -16.01
C LYS A 94 -4.15 7.19 -15.87
N SER A 95 -3.01 7.83 -16.13
CA SER A 95 -2.95 9.28 -16.23
C SER A 95 -3.94 9.73 -17.29
N SER A 96 -4.95 10.52 -16.91
CA SER A 96 -5.89 11.13 -17.84
C SER A 96 -5.24 12.36 -18.47
N GLY A 97 -4.29 12.14 -19.38
CA GLY A 97 -3.72 13.20 -20.22
C GLY A 97 -2.95 14.31 -19.49
N VAL A 98 -2.73 15.41 -20.22
CA VAL A 98 -1.97 16.61 -19.85
C VAL A 98 -2.72 17.37 -18.74
N GLU A 99 -2.00 17.82 -17.72
CA GLU A 99 -2.51 18.73 -16.69
C GLU A 99 -3.20 19.91 -17.36
N ALA A 100 -4.46 20.17 -17.00
CA ALA A 100 -5.15 21.35 -17.47
C ALA A 100 -4.40 22.56 -16.91
N LEU A 101 -3.77 23.33 -17.81
CA LEU A 101 -3.05 24.58 -17.57
C LEU A 101 -4.05 25.66 -17.11
N VAL A 102 -4.64 25.47 -15.92
CA VAL A 102 -5.71 26.33 -15.41
C VAL A 102 -5.18 27.32 -14.37
N ALA A 103 -4.05 27.03 -13.72
CA ALA A 103 -3.29 28.01 -12.95
C ALA A 103 -1.84 27.54 -12.82
N PRO A 104 -0.83 28.44 -12.75
CA PRO A 104 0.54 28.04 -12.43
C PRO A 104 0.52 27.22 -11.14
N HIS A 105 1.16 26.06 -11.12
CA HIS A 105 1.27 25.23 -9.91
C HIS A 105 2.24 25.90 -8.91
N VAL A 106 1.82 26.99 -8.28
CA VAL A 106 2.64 27.85 -7.41
C VAL A 106 3.20 27.07 -6.24
N LEU A 107 2.42 26.12 -5.69
CA LEU A 107 2.82 25.37 -4.51
C LEU A 107 4.01 24.42 -4.77
N LYS A 108 4.27 23.97 -6.01
CA LYS A 108 5.38 23.03 -6.39
C LYS A 108 5.73 21.93 -5.34
N ARG A 109 4.73 21.41 -4.60
CA ARG A 109 4.92 20.47 -3.45
C ARG A 109 5.77 21.02 -2.29
N GLN A 110 5.93 22.33 -2.18
CA GLN A 110 6.47 23.05 -1.04
C GLN A 110 5.36 23.23 0.00
N PHE A 111 5.29 22.29 0.95
CA PHE A 111 4.30 22.32 2.04
C PHE A 111 4.86 22.95 3.33
N GLU A 112 6.02 23.60 3.26
CA GLU A 112 6.62 24.34 4.38
C GLU A 112 5.97 25.72 4.49
N VAL A 113 4.90 25.78 5.30
CA VAL A 113 4.21 27.00 5.69
C VAL A 113 4.64 27.44 7.08
N THR A 114 4.68 28.75 7.32
CA THR A 114 5.27 29.35 8.55
C THR A 114 4.22 29.93 9.49
N ALA A 115 3.00 30.16 9.02
CA ALA A 115 1.90 30.65 9.85
C ALA A 115 0.53 30.14 9.37
N ILE A 116 -0.45 30.23 10.26
CA ILE A 116 -1.86 30.00 9.94
C ILE A 116 -2.35 30.91 8.81
N ASN A 117 -3.36 30.48 8.07
CA ASN A 117 -3.99 31.22 6.97
C ASN A 117 -3.04 31.68 5.85
N GLN A 118 -1.84 31.10 5.72
CA GLN A 118 -0.98 31.35 4.56
C GLN A 118 -1.38 30.49 3.36
N VAL A 119 -1.60 29.20 3.60
CA VAL A 119 -1.98 28.25 2.57
C VAL A 119 -3.06 27.32 3.09
N TRP A 120 -4.16 27.24 2.35
CA TRP A 120 -5.22 26.28 2.54
C TRP A 120 -5.20 25.24 1.42
N CYS A 121 -5.54 24.00 1.75
CA CYS A 121 -5.68 22.91 0.79
C CYS A 121 -7.11 22.39 0.81
N GLY A 122 -7.73 22.27 -0.36
CA GLY A 122 -9.04 21.67 -0.55
C GLY A 122 -8.98 20.30 -1.20
N ASP A 123 -9.82 19.37 -0.72
CA ASP A 123 -10.05 18.08 -1.36
C ASP A 123 -11.54 17.71 -1.35
N VAL A 124 -11.96 16.93 -2.34
CA VAL A 124 -13.31 16.38 -2.44
C VAL A 124 -13.23 14.87 -2.42
N THR A 125 -13.91 14.27 -1.45
CA THR A 125 -14.01 12.83 -1.30
C THR A 125 -15.46 12.40 -1.18
N TYR A 126 -15.70 11.10 -1.06
CA TYR A 126 -17.04 10.55 -0.89
C TYR A 126 -17.09 9.58 0.29
N ILE A 127 -18.17 9.66 1.07
CA ILE A 127 -18.41 8.87 2.26
C ILE A 127 -19.65 8.00 2.02
N LYS A 128 -19.58 6.71 2.38
CA LYS A 128 -20.72 5.81 2.28
C LYS A 128 -21.65 6.04 3.46
N VAL A 129 -22.89 6.46 3.20
CA VAL A 129 -23.92 6.67 4.22
C VAL A 129 -25.10 5.75 3.90
N GLY A 130 -25.24 4.69 4.69
CA GLY A 130 -26.20 3.62 4.43
C GLY A 130 -26.01 2.99 3.05
N LYS A 131 -27.01 3.15 2.18
CA LYS A 131 -27.01 2.62 0.80
C LYS A 131 -26.57 3.64 -0.27
N ARG A 132 -26.18 4.86 0.12
CA ARG A 132 -25.82 5.94 -0.82
C ARG A 132 -24.41 6.47 -0.56
N TRP A 133 -23.86 7.16 -1.55
CA TRP A 133 -22.61 7.91 -1.41
C TRP A 133 -22.95 9.40 -1.25
N LEU A 134 -22.27 10.05 -0.31
CA LEU A 134 -22.35 11.48 -0.05
C LEU A 134 -20.99 12.08 -0.36
N TYR A 135 -20.93 13.12 -1.19
CA TYR A 135 -19.72 13.87 -1.45
C TYR A 135 -19.44 14.81 -0.27
N PHE A 136 -18.17 14.92 0.09
CA PHE A 136 -17.66 15.71 1.20
C PHE A 136 -16.49 16.53 0.69
N ALA A 137 -16.62 17.85 0.76
CA ALA A 137 -15.52 18.78 0.51
C ALA A 137 -14.97 19.28 1.84
N ALA A 138 -13.65 19.36 1.95
CA ALA A 138 -12.98 19.85 3.15
C ALA A 138 -11.85 20.82 2.78
N VAL A 139 -11.70 21.87 3.59
CA VAL A 139 -10.62 22.85 3.49
C VAL A 139 -9.74 22.74 4.73
N LEU A 140 -8.47 22.43 4.51
CA LEU A 140 -7.44 22.24 5.53
C LEU A 140 -6.49 23.43 5.55
N ASP A 141 -6.26 24.02 6.72
CA ASP A 141 -5.12 24.91 6.93
C ASP A 141 -3.83 24.07 7.04
N LEU A 142 -2.86 24.31 6.14
CA LEU A 142 -1.65 23.49 6.05
C LEU A 142 -0.72 23.64 7.25
N PHE A 143 -0.69 24.82 7.88
CA PHE A 143 0.18 25.09 9.02
C PHE A 143 -0.39 24.44 10.28
N ALA A 144 -1.66 24.73 10.59
CA ALA A 144 -2.32 24.21 11.78
C ALA A 144 -2.74 22.74 11.64
N ARG A 145 -2.70 22.17 10.43
CA ARG A 145 -3.24 20.84 10.11
C ARG A 145 -4.70 20.68 10.58
N ARG A 146 -5.49 21.75 10.43
CA ARG A 146 -6.85 21.84 10.95
C ARG A 146 -7.84 22.05 9.82
N ILE A 147 -8.95 21.30 9.84
CA ILE A 147 -10.07 21.57 8.94
C ILE A 147 -10.72 22.89 9.37
N VAL A 148 -10.75 23.84 8.45
CA VAL A 148 -11.26 25.19 8.66
C VAL A 148 -12.57 25.45 7.94
N GLY A 149 -12.97 24.58 7.00
CA GLY A 149 -14.30 24.61 6.38
C GLY A 149 -14.63 23.28 5.72
N TRP A 150 -15.92 23.00 5.55
CA TRP A 150 -16.42 21.76 4.95
C TRP A 150 -17.82 21.93 4.38
N SER A 151 -18.23 21.04 3.49
CA SER A 151 -19.62 20.90 3.04
C SER A 151 -19.90 19.46 2.59
N PHE A 152 -21.19 19.11 2.52
CA PHE A 152 -21.69 17.82 2.07
C PHE A 152 -22.74 18.00 0.99
N SER A 153 -22.72 17.15 -0.03
CA SER A 153 -23.75 17.14 -1.08
C SER A 153 -23.94 15.76 -1.66
N MET A 154 -25.13 15.49 -2.20
CA MET A 154 -25.39 14.31 -3.01
C MET A 154 -24.76 14.41 -4.42
N ILE A 155 -24.33 15.62 -4.81
CA ILE A 155 -23.78 15.94 -6.13
C ILE A 155 -22.36 16.50 -5.97
N SER A 156 -21.43 16.03 -6.78
CA SER A 156 -20.05 16.54 -6.84
C SER A 156 -19.99 17.69 -7.86
N ASP A 157 -20.27 18.90 -7.41
CA ASP A 157 -20.24 20.11 -8.24
C ASP A 157 -19.36 21.22 -7.62
N ALA A 158 -19.22 22.32 -8.35
CA ALA A 158 -18.47 23.47 -7.86
C ALA A 158 -19.12 24.11 -6.62
N THR A 159 -20.44 23.99 -6.46
CA THR A 159 -21.20 24.52 -5.32
C THR A 159 -20.70 23.93 -4.01
N LEU A 160 -20.54 22.59 -3.96
CA LEU A 160 -20.00 21.88 -2.80
C LEU A 160 -18.65 22.44 -2.33
N THR A 161 -17.74 22.69 -3.28
CA THR A 161 -16.39 23.20 -2.96
C THR A 161 -16.45 24.68 -2.56
N CYS A 162 -17.27 25.49 -3.24
CA CYS A 162 -17.49 26.89 -2.90
C CYS A 162 -18.07 27.06 -1.50
N GLU A 163 -18.98 26.20 -1.07
CA GLU A 163 -19.56 26.23 0.27
C GLU A 163 -18.53 25.93 1.36
N ALA A 164 -17.71 24.89 1.16
CA ALA A 164 -16.63 24.55 2.08
C ALA A 164 -15.62 25.71 2.21
N LEU A 165 -15.28 26.36 1.09
CA LEU A 165 -14.37 27.51 1.09
C LEU A 165 -14.99 28.75 1.73
N ARG A 166 -16.26 29.05 1.44
CA ARG A 166 -17.00 30.15 2.09
C ARG A 166 -17.04 29.97 3.60
N MET A 167 -17.33 28.76 4.06
CA MET A 167 -17.29 28.43 5.48
C MET A 167 -15.90 28.70 6.08
N ALA A 168 -14.82 28.29 5.40
CA ALA A 168 -13.47 28.54 5.86
C ALA A 168 -13.13 30.04 5.96
N VAL A 169 -13.51 30.82 4.95
CA VAL A 169 -13.32 32.27 4.94
C VAL A 169 -14.03 32.92 6.13
N GLU A 170 -15.29 32.58 6.38
CA GLU A 170 -16.05 33.17 7.49
C GLU A 170 -15.53 32.73 8.86
N LEU A 171 -15.29 31.44 9.08
CA LEU A 171 -14.81 30.90 10.37
C LEU A 171 -13.42 31.41 10.75
N ARG A 172 -12.63 31.87 9.77
CA ARG A 172 -11.26 32.38 9.98
C ARG A 172 -11.19 33.90 10.02
N GLY A 173 -12.33 34.59 10.01
CA GLY A 173 -12.38 36.05 10.10
C GLY A 173 -11.95 36.75 8.82
N ARG A 174 -12.24 36.15 7.65
CA ARG A 174 -11.96 36.69 6.31
C ARG A 174 -10.49 37.11 6.11
N PRO A 175 -9.53 36.18 6.31
CA PRO A 175 -8.13 36.47 6.11
C PRO A 175 -7.86 36.89 4.66
N LYS A 176 -6.92 37.82 4.47
CA LYS A 176 -6.44 38.26 3.16
C LYS A 176 -5.20 37.46 2.76
N ASP A 177 -4.92 37.45 1.46
CA ASP A 177 -3.69 36.88 0.87
C ASP A 177 -3.46 35.38 1.17
N VAL A 178 -4.55 34.64 1.39
CA VAL A 178 -4.50 33.18 1.57
C VAL A 178 -4.36 32.48 0.22
N LEU A 179 -3.32 31.67 0.06
CA LEU A 179 -3.20 30.79 -1.11
C LEU A 179 -4.10 29.57 -0.93
N PHE A 180 -5.06 29.36 -1.84
CA PHE A 180 -5.85 28.14 -1.86
C PHE A 180 -5.33 27.17 -2.92
N HIS A 181 -5.00 25.95 -2.50
CA HIS A 181 -4.58 24.86 -3.36
C HIS A 181 -5.66 23.79 -3.41
N SER A 182 -6.06 23.37 -4.60
CA SER A 182 -6.92 22.20 -4.81
C SER A 182 -6.18 21.22 -5.68
N ASP A 183 -6.07 19.97 -5.23
CA ASP A 183 -5.51 18.91 -6.05
C ASP A 183 -6.43 18.71 -7.26
N GLN A 184 -5.88 18.74 -8.49
CA GLN A 184 -6.64 18.45 -9.70
C GLN A 184 -7.01 16.97 -9.76
N GLY A 185 -8.08 16.60 -9.04
CA GLY A 185 -8.85 15.41 -9.38
C GLY A 185 -9.39 15.59 -10.80
N CYS A 186 -9.41 14.52 -11.59
CA CYS A 186 -9.93 14.47 -12.96
C CYS A 186 -11.46 14.70 -13.06
N GLN A 187 -12.01 15.62 -12.27
CA GLN A 187 -13.35 16.17 -12.40
C GLN A 187 -13.25 17.49 -13.18
N GLY A 188 -12.62 17.41 -14.35
CA GLY A 188 -12.27 18.58 -15.16
C GLY A 188 -13.29 18.80 -16.25
N GLY A 189 -14.38 19.47 -15.91
CA GLY A 189 -15.16 20.25 -16.84
C GLY A 189 -15.30 21.69 -16.37
N PHE A 190 -14.26 22.31 -15.79
CA PHE A 190 -14.29 23.73 -15.43
C PHE A 190 -12.90 24.39 -15.49
N ASN A 191 -12.83 25.46 -16.31
CA ASN A 191 -11.83 26.53 -16.24
C ASN A 191 -12.23 27.49 -15.12
N ARG A 192 -11.28 27.91 -14.25
CA ARG A 192 -11.17 29.28 -13.69
C ARG A 192 -9.74 29.55 -13.21
N SER A 193 -9.30 30.78 -13.49
CA SER A 193 -8.05 31.48 -13.18
C SER A 193 -7.59 31.43 -11.73
#